data_AF-A0A3D4FZG1-F1
#
_entry.id   AF-A0A3D4FZG1-F1
#
_cell.length_a   1.000
_cell.length_b   1.000
_cell.length_c   1.000
_cell.angle_alpha   90.00
_cell.angle_beta   90.00
_cell.angle_gamma   90.00
#
_symmetry.space_group_name_H-M   'P 1'
#
loop_
_entity.id
_entity.type
_entity.pdbx_description
1 polymer ?
#
loop_
_entity_poly.entity_id
_entity_poly.type
_entity_poly.pdbx_seq_one_letter_code
_entity_poly.pdbx_strand_id
1 'polypeptide(L)'
;MLDSLQRVLSGNALITAFMFVGALVWLSYLISEKLTRGHVHGSAIAIALGLVLAWYGGLTTGGTTGLADIPLLAGVGVMGGAMFRDFAIVATAFGADLGTLRRAGLVGALSIVVGVTL
;
A
#
# COMPACT_ATOMS: atom_id res chain seq x y z
N MET A 1 -25.22 -16.44 -10.26
CA MET A 1 -23.86 -16.20 -10.83
C MET A 1 -23.09 -15.17 -10.02
N LEU A 2 -23.68 -14.00 -9.71
CA LEU A 2 -23.02 -12.97 -8.88
C LEU A 2 -22.67 -13.46 -7.46
N ASP A 3 -23.55 -14.24 -6.82
CA ASP A 3 -23.27 -14.80 -5.47
C ASP A 3 -22.10 -15.79 -5.46
N SER A 4 -21.97 -16.58 -6.53
CA SER A 4 -20.85 -17.50 -6.71
C SER A 4 -19.54 -16.74 -6.88
N LEU A 5 -19.56 -15.65 -7.66
CA LEU A 5 -18.41 -14.79 -7.86
C LEU A 5 -18.01 -14.11 -6.54
N GLN A 6 -18.97 -13.55 -5.81
CA GLN A 6 -18.75 -12.91 -4.52
C GLN A 6 -18.13 -13.89 -3.51
N ARG A 7 -18.62 -15.13 -3.43
CA ARG A 7 -18.03 -16.17 -2.56
C ARG A 7 -16.57 -16.47 -2.90
N VAL A 8 -16.23 -16.56 -4.18
CA VAL A 8 -14.85 -16.85 -4.61
C VAL A 8 -13.93 -15.67 -4.29
N LEU A 9 -14.36 -14.42 -4.56
CA LEU A 9 -13.56 -13.22 -4.27
C LEU A 9 -13.41 -13.00 -2.76
N SER A 10 -14.44 -13.24 -1.97
CA SER A 10 -14.35 -13.16 -0.50
C SER A 10 -13.50 -14.28 0.09
N GLY A 11 -13.58 -15.49 -0.48
CA GLY A 11 -12.70 -16.61 -0.08
C GLY A 11 -11.23 -16.37 -0.42
N ASN A 12 -10.95 -15.55 -1.44
CA ASN A 12 -9.61 -15.17 -1.88
C ASN A 12 -9.33 -13.67 -1.64
N ALA A 13 -9.73 -13.15 -0.48
CA ALA A 13 -9.70 -11.72 -0.16
C ALA A 13 -8.33 -11.06 -0.43
N LEU A 14 -7.22 -11.77 -0.19
CA LEU A 14 -5.87 -11.25 -0.44
C LEU A 14 -5.57 -11.09 -1.94
N ILE A 15 -5.96 -12.05 -2.77
CA ILE A 15 -5.79 -11.98 -4.24
C ILE A 15 -6.64 -10.84 -4.79
N THR A 16 -7.89 -10.72 -4.31
CA THR A 16 -8.79 -9.62 -4.65
C THR A 16 -8.18 -8.27 -4.27
N ALA A 17 -7.52 -8.17 -3.11
CA ALA A 17 -6.82 -6.96 -2.68
C ALA A 17 -5.65 -6.61 -3.62
N PHE A 18 -4.80 -7.58 -3.99
CA PHE A 18 -3.71 -7.35 -4.94
C PHE A 18 -4.21 -6.91 -6.32
N MET A 19 -5.27 -7.55 -6.83
CA MET A 19 -5.90 -7.14 -8.08
C MET A 19 -6.41 -5.69 -8.00
N PHE A 20 -7.13 -5.36 -6.93
CA PHE A 20 -7.68 -4.04 -6.70
C PHE A 20 -6.59 -2.96 -6.62
N VAL A 21 -5.55 -3.18 -5.81
CA VAL A 21 -4.44 -2.23 -5.67
C VAL A 21 -3.63 -2.12 -6.96
N GLY A 22 -3.37 -3.23 -7.65
CA GLY A 22 -2.69 -3.22 -8.95
C GLY A 22 -3.46 -2.43 -10.01
N ALA A 23 -4.78 -2.60 -10.08
CA ALA A 23 -5.64 -1.83 -10.96
C ALA A 23 -5.64 -0.33 -10.61
N LEU A 24 -5.66 0.00 -9.32
CA LEU A 24 -5.61 1.38 -8.84
C LEU A 24 -4.29 2.06 -9.20
N VAL A 25 -3.16 1.37 -9.00
CA VAL A 25 -1.84 1.87 -9.38
C VAL A 25 -1.77 2.05 -10.91
N TRP A 26 -2.19 1.06 -11.68
CA TRP A 26 -2.20 1.15 -13.14
C TRP A 26 -3.03 2.34 -13.64
N LEU A 27 -4.25 2.51 -13.11
CA LEU A 27 -5.10 3.64 -13.42
C LEU A 27 -4.44 4.98 -13.05
N SER A 28 -3.74 5.03 -11.92
CA SER A 28 -3.05 6.23 -11.45
C SER A 28 -1.90 6.64 -12.37
N TYR A 29 -1.15 5.66 -12.91
CA TYR A 29 -0.14 5.93 -13.92
C TYR A 29 -0.75 6.39 -15.25
N LEU A 30 -1.87 5.80 -15.67
CA LEU A 30 -2.59 6.23 -16.87
C LEU A 30 -3.12 7.67 -16.74
N ILE A 31 -3.63 8.05 -15.56
CA ILE A 31 -4.05 9.43 -15.26
C ILE A 31 -2.83 10.37 -15.23
N SER A 32 -1.72 9.96 -14.60
CA SER A 32 -0.48 10.75 -14.54
C SER A 32 0.05 11.11 -15.93
N GLU A 33 0.05 10.14 -16.83
CA GLU A 33 0.54 10.33 -18.20
C GLU A 33 -0.41 11.22 -19.02
N LYS A 34 -1.72 10.99 -18.90
CA LYS A 34 -2.72 11.64 -19.75
C LYS A 34 -3.14 13.03 -19.28
N LEU A 35 -3.18 13.29 -17.96
CA LEU A 35 -3.72 14.51 -17.38
C LEU A 35 -2.63 15.47 -16.88
N THR A 36 -1.58 14.97 -16.23
CA THR A 36 -0.51 15.80 -15.65
C THR A 36 0.77 15.85 -16.49
N ARG A 37 0.76 15.27 -17.71
CA ARG A 37 1.93 15.18 -18.60
C ARG A 37 3.17 14.64 -17.88
N GLY A 38 2.97 13.75 -16.89
CA GLY A 38 4.05 13.16 -16.09
C GLY A 38 4.67 14.06 -15.00
N HIS A 39 4.17 15.28 -14.76
CA HIS A 39 4.71 16.12 -13.66
C HIS A 39 4.42 15.55 -12.27
N VAL A 40 3.27 14.90 -12.10
CA VAL A 40 2.90 14.25 -10.84
C VAL A 40 3.16 12.75 -10.96
N HIS A 41 4.00 12.21 -10.09
CA HIS A 41 4.28 10.77 -10.04
C HIS A 41 2.99 9.96 -9.86
N GLY A 42 2.83 8.89 -10.63
CA GLY A 42 1.65 8.01 -10.56
C GLY A 42 1.38 7.46 -9.15
N SER A 43 2.43 7.24 -8.35
CA SER A 43 2.30 6.82 -6.94
C SER A 43 1.60 7.87 -6.06
N ALA A 44 1.81 9.16 -6.28
CA ALA A 44 1.13 10.22 -5.52
C ALA A 44 -0.37 10.25 -5.82
N ILE A 45 -0.74 10.04 -7.09
CA ILE A 45 -2.15 9.92 -7.50
C ILE A 45 -2.78 8.67 -6.89
N ALA A 46 -2.05 7.55 -6.86
CA ALA A 46 -2.51 6.31 -6.25
C ALA A 46 -2.80 6.48 -4.74
N ILE A 47 -1.91 7.16 -4.01
CA ILE A 47 -2.12 7.45 -2.58
C ILE A 47 -3.37 8.33 -2.39
N ALA A 48 -3.53 9.38 -3.18
CA ALA A 48 -4.69 10.26 -3.09
C ALA A 48 -6.00 9.53 -3.37
N LEU A 49 -6.05 8.72 -4.43
CA LEU A 49 -7.22 7.89 -4.76
C LEU A 49 -7.50 6.86 -3.67
N GLY A 50 -6.46 6.20 -3.15
CA GLY A 50 -6.59 5.25 -2.04
C GLY A 50 -7.20 5.88 -0.80
N LEU A 51 -6.79 7.10 -0.43
CA LEU A 51 -7.36 7.84 0.70
C LEU A 51 -8.82 8.22 0.47
N VAL A 52 -9.17 8.70 -0.73
CA VAL A 52 -10.56 9.02 -1.09
C VAL A 52 -11.44 7.76 -1.00
N LEU A 53 -10.96 6.63 -1.51
CA LEU A 53 -11.68 5.36 -1.45
C LEU A 53 -11.78 4.82 -0.03
N ALA A 54 -10.76 5.01 0.82
CA ALA A 54 -10.80 4.62 2.23
C ALA A 54 -11.85 5.42 3.00
N TRP A 55 -11.92 6.74 2.76
CA TRP A 55 -12.93 7.61 3.34
C TRP A 55 -14.34 7.22 2.90
N TYR A 56 -14.53 6.96 1.60
CA TYR A 56 -15.80 6.46 1.07
C TYR A 56 -16.19 5.08 1.64
N GLY A 57 -15.22 4.18 1.80
CA GLY A 57 -15.42 2.86 2.42
C GLY A 57 -15.92 2.97 3.86
N GLY A 58 -15.35 3.87 4.66
CA GLY A 58 -15.79 4.12 6.05
C GLY A 58 -17.19 4.73 6.13
N LEU A 59 -17.51 5.70 5.25
CA LEU A 59 -18.84 6.31 5.18
C LEU A 59 -19.94 5.29 4.83
N THR A 60 -19.68 4.39 3.89
CA THR A 60 -20.68 3.45 3.39
C THR A 60 -20.90 2.25 4.30
N THR A 61 -19.87 1.80 5.00
CA THR A 61 -19.96 0.66 5.94
C THR A 61 -20.28 1.10 7.37
N GLY A 62 -20.10 2.39 7.70
CA GLY A 62 -20.18 2.89 9.07
C GLY A 62 -19.04 2.40 9.97
N GLY A 63 -18.03 1.74 9.38
CA GLY A 63 -16.88 1.18 10.09
C GLY A 63 -15.72 2.17 10.25
N THR A 64 -14.75 1.78 11.07
CA THR A 64 -13.57 2.60 11.40
C THR A 64 -12.33 2.24 10.58
N THR A 65 -12.40 1.19 9.77
CA THR A 65 -11.25 0.57 9.08
C THR A 65 -11.26 0.84 7.57
N GLY A 66 -12.21 1.64 7.08
CA GLY A 66 -12.25 2.15 5.71
C GLY A 66 -12.60 1.06 4.69
N LEU A 67 -11.74 0.85 3.69
CA LEU A 67 -11.94 -0.18 2.66
C LEU A 67 -11.96 -1.62 3.21
N ALA A 68 -11.29 -1.85 4.34
CA ALA A 68 -11.21 -3.19 4.94
C ALA A 68 -12.54 -3.65 5.56
N ASP A 69 -13.47 -2.71 5.83
CA ASP A 69 -14.79 -3.03 6.35
C ASP A 69 -15.72 -3.61 5.26
N ILE A 70 -15.33 -3.51 3.98
CA ILE A 70 -16.05 -4.11 2.86
C ILE A 70 -15.62 -5.58 2.72
N PRO A 71 -16.52 -6.58 2.79
CA PRO A 71 -16.15 -8.00 2.79
C PRO A 71 -15.30 -8.45 1.61
N LEU A 72 -15.53 -7.87 0.42
CA LEU A 72 -14.75 -8.16 -0.79
C LEU A 72 -13.31 -7.59 -0.74
N LEU A 73 -13.09 -6.54 0.04
CA LEU A 73 -11.83 -5.80 0.14
C LEU A 73 -11.18 -5.95 1.53
N ALA A 74 -11.69 -6.84 2.38
CA ALA A 74 -11.12 -7.11 3.70
C ALA A 74 -9.62 -7.48 3.63
N GLY A 75 -9.20 -8.12 2.53
CA GLY A 75 -7.79 -8.44 2.28
C GLY A 75 -6.89 -7.21 2.12
N VAL A 76 -7.43 -6.03 1.79
CA VAL A 76 -6.66 -4.78 1.70
C VAL A 76 -6.12 -4.38 3.08
N GLY A 77 -6.89 -4.64 4.15
CA GLY A 77 -6.42 -4.39 5.52
C GLY A 77 -5.25 -5.28 5.92
N VAL A 78 -5.30 -6.57 5.56
CA VAL A 78 -4.21 -7.52 5.82
C VAL A 78 -2.98 -7.17 4.97
N MET A 79 -3.20 -6.91 3.68
CA MET A 79 -2.15 -6.55 2.72
C MET A 79 -1.42 -5.29 3.18
N GLY A 80 -2.13 -4.23 3.57
CA GLY A 80 -1.55 -2.94 3.99
C GLY A 80 -1.04 -2.90 5.44
N GLY A 81 -1.39 -3.89 6.26
CA GLY A 81 -1.00 -3.96 7.67
C GLY A 81 0.25 -4.82 7.90
N ALA A 82 0.09 -5.93 8.62
CA ALA A 82 1.19 -6.80 9.01
C ALA A 82 1.97 -7.35 7.79
N MET A 83 1.27 -7.72 6.70
CA MET A 83 1.95 -8.23 5.50
C MET A 83 2.82 -7.17 4.83
N PHE A 84 2.34 -5.93 4.67
CA PHE A 84 3.15 -4.85 4.09
C PHE A 84 4.39 -4.57 4.92
N ARG A 85 4.26 -4.55 6.26
CA ARG A 85 5.39 -4.40 7.17
C ARG A 85 6.42 -5.50 6.97
N ASP A 86 5.99 -6.76 7.00
CA ASP A 86 6.91 -7.89 6.88
C ASP A 86 7.58 -7.89 5.50
N PHE A 87 6.83 -7.55 4.44
CA PHE A 87 7.39 -7.33 3.10
C PHE A 87 8.42 -6.20 3.07
N ALA A 88 8.14 -5.06 3.71
CA ALA A 88 9.06 -3.92 3.75
C ALA A 88 10.36 -4.25 4.50
N ILE A 89 10.28 -5.02 5.60
CA ILE A 89 11.45 -5.52 6.34
C ILE A 89 12.30 -6.39 5.40
N VAL A 90 11.67 -7.36 4.74
CA VAL A 90 12.36 -8.27 3.81
C VAL A 90 12.97 -7.52 2.63
N ALA A 91 12.21 -6.62 1.99
CA ALA A 91 12.67 -5.81 0.86
C ALA A 91 13.86 -4.92 1.23
N THR A 92 13.85 -4.33 2.43
CA THR A 92 14.97 -3.52 2.93
C THR A 92 16.19 -4.39 3.22
N ALA A 93 16.01 -5.56 3.83
CA ALA A 93 17.11 -6.49 4.09
C ALA A 93 17.77 -6.99 2.80
N PHE A 94 16.98 -7.27 1.75
CA PHE A 94 17.50 -7.66 0.44
C PHE A 94 18.13 -6.50 -0.34
N GLY A 95 17.63 -5.28 -0.18
CA GLY A 95 18.18 -4.09 -0.84
C GLY A 95 19.40 -3.48 -0.16
N ALA A 96 19.73 -3.91 1.06
CA ALA A 96 20.81 -3.35 1.85
C ALA A 96 22.20 -3.81 1.38
N ASP A 97 23.07 -2.86 1.03
CA ASP A 97 24.48 -3.14 0.76
C ASP A 97 25.32 -3.10 2.05
N LEU A 98 25.77 -4.28 2.49
CA LEU A 98 26.60 -4.46 3.68
C LEU A 98 27.91 -3.64 3.65
N GLY A 99 28.45 -3.37 2.47
CA GLY A 99 29.64 -2.54 2.29
C GLY A 99 29.37 -1.07 2.66
N THR A 100 28.24 -0.52 2.22
CA THR A 100 27.83 0.85 2.56
C THR A 100 27.49 0.99 4.04
N LEU A 101 26.80 0.00 4.63
CA LEU A 101 26.50 -0.05 6.06
C LEU A 101 27.77 -0.02 6.92
N ARG A 102 28.78 -0.82 6.56
CA ARG A 102 30.07 -0.81 7.25
C ARG A 102 30.79 0.53 7.13
N ARG A 103 30.73 1.18 5.97
CA ARG A 103 31.33 2.51 5.76
C ARG A 103 30.61 3.61 6.54
N ALA A 104 29.28 3.55 6.63
CA ALA A 104 28.48 4.50 7.40
C ALA A 104 28.77 4.39 8.91
N GLY A 105 28.97 3.16 9.40
CA GLY A 105 29.47 2.87 10.74
C GLY A 105 28.67 3.56 11.86
N LEU A 106 29.41 4.06 12.86
CA LEU A 106 28.85 4.70 14.07
C LEU A 106 28.09 6.00 13.76
N VAL A 107 28.52 6.76 12.75
CA VAL A 107 27.86 8.02 12.36
C VAL A 107 26.49 7.73 11.77
N GLY A 108 26.39 6.71 10.91
CA GLY A 108 25.09 6.25 10.39
C GLY A 108 24.15 5.78 11.50
N ALA A 109 24.65 4.98 12.44
CA ALA A 109 23.85 4.50 13.57
C ALA A 109 23.36 5.65 14.47
N LEU A 110 24.23 6.59 14.83
CA LEU A 110 23.87 7.76 15.63
C LEU A 110 22.89 8.68 14.89
N SER A 111 23.05 8.85 13.57
CA SER A 111 22.13 9.66 12.76
C SER A 111 20.69 9.16 12.82
N ILE A 112 20.48 7.83 12.89
CA ILE A 112 19.13 7.25 13.00
C ILE A 112 18.53 7.60 14.36
N VAL A 113 19.29 7.38 15.45
CA VAL A 113 18.79 7.65 16.81
C VAL A 113 18.49 9.14 16.98
N VAL A 114 19.44 10.00 16.62
CA VAL A 114 19.28 11.46 16.74
C VAL A 114 18.12 11.95 15.87
N GLY A 115 18.00 11.49 14.62
CA GLY A 115 16.94 11.90 13.71
C GLY A 115 15.54 11.42 14.09
N VAL A 116 15.41 10.39 14.93
CA VAL A 116 14.10 9.93 15.45
C VAL A 116 13.72 10.64 16.74
N THR A 117 14.71 11.00 17.57
CA THR A 117 14.46 11.64 18.88
C THR A 117 14.31 13.15 18.82
N LEU A 118 14.89 13.81 17.81
CA LEU A 118 14.84 15.26 17.60
C LEU A 118 13.67 15.63 16.68
#